data_AF-A0A9P1GYC6-F1
#
_entry.id   AF-A0A9P1GYC6-F1
#
_cell.length_a   1.000
_cell.length_b   1.000
_cell.length_c   1.000
_cell.angle_alpha   90.00
_cell.angle_beta   90.00
_cell.angle_gamma   90.00
#
_symmetry.space_group_name_H-M   'P 1'
#
loop_
_entity.id
_entity.type
_entity.pdbx_description
1 polymer ?
#
loop_
_entity_poly.entity_id
_entity_poly.type
_entity_poly.pdbx_seq_one_letter_code
_entity_poly.pdbx_strand_id
1 'polypeptide(L)'
;MSGPVAALVFPAVSPPHLAAALSVLAPTPGLFPAPPKKKNPGYYDPVVQAALAKLLLVGGRVEGKVFDVDGIKWVGGIDGGLDGLRARLVAMLQGVGLGLTNTLESGSKSLWLSLEGRKLQLEEEQKGEQKQES
;
A
#
# COMPACT_ATOMS: atom_id res chain seq x y z
N MET A 1 -29.01 7.36 12.00
CA MET A 1 -28.89 6.11 12.78
C MET A 1 -30.22 5.88 13.48
N SER A 2 -30.87 4.75 13.23
CA SER A 2 -32.18 4.41 13.82
C SER A 2 -32.08 3.02 14.42
N GLY A 3 -32.51 2.86 15.68
CA GLY A 3 -32.41 1.61 16.45
C GLY A 3 -31.31 1.60 17.52
N PRO A 4 -31.21 0.51 18.31
CA PRO A 4 -30.19 0.36 19.34
C PRO A 4 -28.81 0.17 18.71
N VAL A 5 -27.90 1.08 19.05
CA VAL A 5 -26.57 1.19 18.44
C VAL A 5 -25.51 1.27 19.52
N ALA A 6 -24.39 0.60 19.29
CA ALA A 6 -23.21 0.66 20.13
C ALA A 6 -22.05 1.22 19.31
N ALA A 7 -21.20 2.02 19.94
CA ALA A 7 -20.01 2.59 19.31
C ALA A 7 -18.75 2.04 19.98
N LEU A 8 -17.84 1.50 19.17
CA LEU A 8 -16.47 1.19 19.58
C LEU A 8 -15.59 2.39 19.21
N VAL A 9 -15.03 3.07 20.21
CA VAL A 9 -14.22 4.28 20.02
C VAL A 9 -12.80 4.01 20.44
N PHE A 10 -11.85 4.38 19.58
CA PHE A 10 -10.43 4.37 19.88
C PHE A 10 -9.92 5.81 20.04
N PRO A 11 -9.00 6.08 20.98
CA PRO A 11 -8.45 7.41 21.18
C PRO A 11 -7.52 7.86 20.04
N ALA A 12 -6.95 6.90 19.31
CA ALA A 12 -6.09 7.15 18.15
C ALA A 12 -6.41 6.13 17.04
N VAL A 13 -6.15 6.53 15.80
CA VAL A 13 -6.32 5.66 14.64
C VAL A 13 -5.14 4.69 14.57
N SER A 14 -5.35 3.47 15.06
CA SER A 14 -4.37 2.40 14.95
C SER A 14 -5.00 1.17 14.27
N PRO A 15 -4.65 0.90 13.00
CA PRO A 15 -5.06 -0.32 12.28
C PRO A 15 -4.91 -1.64 13.07
N PRO A 16 -3.82 -1.90 13.83
CA PRO A 16 -3.68 -3.18 14.52
C PRO A 16 -4.73 -3.40 15.63
N HIS A 17 -5.08 -2.36 16.39
CA HIS A 17 -6.12 -2.47 17.41
C HIS A 17 -7.51 -2.61 16.78
N LEU A 18 -7.73 -1.95 15.65
CA LEU A 18 -8.97 -2.06 14.89
C LEU A 18 -9.12 -3.48 14.29
N ALA A 19 -8.06 -4.04 13.72
CA ALA A 19 -8.03 -5.42 13.23
C ALA A 19 -8.32 -6.44 14.33
N ALA A 20 -7.71 -6.27 15.50
CA ALA A 20 -7.97 -7.11 16.66
C ALA A 20 -9.43 -7.03 17.10
N ALA A 21 -10.01 -5.84 17.18
CA ALA A 21 -11.43 -5.68 17.52
C ALA A 21 -12.36 -6.29 16.46
N LEU A 22 -12.06 -6.12 15.17
CA LEU A 22 -12.83 -6.73 14.08
C LEU A 22 -12.76 -8.25 14.12
N SER A 23 -11.61 -8.85 14.45
CA SER A 23 -11.46 -10.30 14.58
C SER A 23 -12.36 -10.91 15.67
N VAL A 24 -12.76 -10.11 16.66
CA VAL A 24 -13.61 -10.53 17.79
C VAL A 24 -15.08 -10.19 17.53
N LEU A 25 -15.37 -8.98 17.08
CA LEU A 25 -16.75 -8.47 16.98
C LEU A 25 -17.42 -8.78 15.64
N ALA A 26 -16.66 -8.82 14.55
CA ALA A 26 -17.18 -9.03 13.20
C ALA A 26 -16.16 -9.83 12.35
N PRO A 27 -15.85 -11.08 12.75
CA PRO A 27 -14.82 -11.88 12.09
C PRO A 27 -15.18 -12.09 10.61
N THR A 28 -14.21 -11.84 9.73
CA THR A 28 -14.34 -12.04 8.28
C THR A 28 -13.30 -13.08 7.86
N PRO A 29 -13.72 -14.27 7.39
CA PRO A 29 -12.78 -15.30 6.94
C PRO A 29 -11.78 -14.75 5.91
N GLY A 30 -10.50 -15.06 6.10
CA GLY A 30 -9.40 -14.61 5.23
C GLY A 30 -8.77 -13.27 5.63
N LEU A 31 -9.57 -12.26 5.97
CA LEU A 31 -9.08 -10.92 6.32
C LEU A 31 -8.87 -10.75 7.84
N PHE A 32 -9.88 -11.09 8.63
CA PHE A 32 -9.87 -10.98 10.10
C PHE A 32 -10.35 -12.31 10.68
N PRO A 33 -9.45 -13.30 10.81
CA PRO A 33 -9.82 -14.63 11.28
C PRO A 33 -10.26 -14.57 12.74
N ALA A 34 -11.31 -15.33 13.07
CA ALA A 34 -11.75 -15.48 14.44
C ALA A 34 -10.62 -16.06 15.31
N PRO A 35 -10.51 -15.64 16.58
CA PRO A 35 -9.49 -16.14 17.48
C PRO A 35 -9.56 -17.67 17.64
N PRO A 36 -8.44 -18.40 17.66
CA PRO A 36 -8.46 -19.86 17.66
C PRO A 36 -8.98 -20.43 18.98
N LYS A 37 -9.83 -21.46 18.91
CA LYS A 37 -10.44 -22.16 20.06
C LYS A 37 -9.45 -22.56 21.14
N LYS A 38 -8.28 -23.05 20.74
CA LYS A 38 -7.23 -23.52 21.66
C LYS A 38 -6.64 -22.41 22.52
N LYS A 39 -6.52 -21.19 21.97
CA LYS A 39 -5.90 -20.05 22.65
C LYS A 39 -6.93 -19.23 23.44
N ASN A 40 -8.16 -19.14 22.93
CA ASN A 40 -9.23 -18.35 23.51
C ASN A 40 -10.51 -19.19 23.64
N PRO A 41 -10.58 -20.12 24.61
CA PRO A 41 -11.76 -20.98 24.79
C PRO A 41 -13.00 -20.17 25.17
N GLY A 42 -12.85 -19.10 25.96
CA GLY A 42 -13.96 -18.24 26.38
C GLY A 42 -14.66 -17.49 25.23
N TYR A 43 -13.98 -17.29 24.10
CA TYR A 43 -14.63 -16.73 22.91
C TYR A 43 -15.75 -17.63 22.38
N TYR A 44 -15.62 -18.95 22.58
CA TYR A 44 -16.56 -19.96 22.10
C TYR A 44 -17.59 -20.41 23.14
N ASP A 45 -17.67 -19.69 24.27
CA ASP A 45 -18.74 -19.87 25.24
C ASP A 45 -20.11 -19.60 24.56
N PRO A 46 -21.12 -20.48 24.74
CA PRO A 46 -22.47 -20.25 24.25
C PRO A 46 -23.03 -18.86 24.54
N VAL A 47 -22.74 -18.29 25.72
CA VAL A 47 -23.23 -16.95 26.10
C VAL A 47 -22.59 -15.86 25.23
N VAL A 48 -21.28 -15.96 24.99
CA VAL A 48 -20.52 -15.01 24.17
C VAL A 48 -20.91 -15.12 22.70
N GLN A 49 -21.04 -16.34 22.17
CA GLN A 49 -21.44 -16.57 20.78
C GLN A 49 -22.87 -16.08 20.51
N ALA A 50 -23.79 -16.29 21.44
CA ALA A 50 -25.16 -15.78 21.32
C ALA A 50 -25.22 -14.24 21.36
N ALA A 51 -24.30 -13.58 22.06
CA ALA A 51 -24.18 -12.13 22.08
C ALA A 51 -23.55 -11.60 20.78
N LEU A 52 -22.44 -12.20 20.33
CA LEU A 52 -21.74 -11.81 19.10
C LEU A 52 -22.63 -11.97 17.86
N ALA A 53 -23.47 -13.01 17.79
CA ALA A 53 -24.40 -13.21 16.68
C ALA A 53 -25.46 -12.08 16.55
N LYS A 54 -25.69 -11.31 17.61
CA LYS A 54 -26.63 -10.17 17.60
C LYS A 54 -25.97 -8.86 17.21
N LEU A 55 -24.64 -8.80 17.20
CA LEU A 55 -23.89 -7.61 16.82
C LEU A 55 -23.76 -7.57 15.30
N LEU A 56 -24.32 -6.52 14.68
CA LEU A 56 -24.17 -6.26 13.26
C LEU A 56 -23.29 -5.02 13.08
N LEU A 57 -22.16 -5.19 12.37
CA LEU A 57 -21.33 -4.06 11.98
C LEU A 57 -22.03 -3.26 10.87
N VAL A 58 -22.43 -2.03 11.18
CA VAL A 58 -23.15 -1.16 10.24
C VAL A 58 -22.20 -0.23 9.47
N GLY A 59 -21.15 0.26 10.12
CA GLY A 59 -20.28 1.29 9.57
C GLY A 59 -19.39 1.92 10.64
N GLY A 60 -18.61 2.92 10.24
CA GLY A 60 -17.64 3.55 11.13
C GLY A 60 -17.22 4.94 10.65
N ARG A 61 -16.54 5.66 11.53
CA ARG A 61 -16.00 6.98 11.22
C ARG A 61 -14.53 7.00 11.59
N VAL A 62 -13.68 7.35 10.62
CA VAL A 62 -12.24 7.43 10.78
C VAL A 62 -11.80 8.82 10.32
N GLU A 63 -11.12 9.56 11.18
CA GLU A 63 -10.61 10.92 10.90
C GLU A 63 -11.67 11.87 10.32
N GLY A 64 -12.90 11.80 10.82
CA GLY A 64 -13.97 12.67 10.35
C GLY A 64 -14.70 12.19 9.09
N LYS A 65 -14.20 11.17 8.38
CA LYS A 65 -14.83 10.57 7.20
C LYS A 65 -15.66 9.35 7.58
N VAL A 66 -16.81 9.20 6.95
CA VAL A 66 -17.71 8.06 7.12
C VAL A 66 -17.22 6.94 6.21
N PHE A 67 -17.08 5.74 6.76
CA PHE A 67 -16.73 4.52 6.06
C PHE A 67 -17.86 3.50 6.23
N ASP A 68 -18.12 2.78 5.14
CA ASP A 68 -18.95 1.59 5.13
C ASP A 68 -18.19 0.38 5.71
N VAL A 69 -18.86 -0.76 5.74
CA VAL A 69 -18.29 -2.01 6.30
C VAL A 69 -17.02 -2.42 5.54
N ASP A 70 -16.99 -2.26 4.23
CA ASP A 70 -15.83 -2.62 3.41
C ASP A 70 -14.68 -1.62 3.57
N GLY A 71 -14.99 -0.34 3.69
CA GLY A 71 -14.02 0.70 4.04
C GLY A 71 -13.37 0.47 5.40
N ILE A 72 -14.13 0.05 6.42
CA ILE A 72 -13.57 -0.29 7.74
C ILE A 72 -12.66 -1.51 7.66
N LYS A 73 -13.07 -2.54 6.90
CA LYS A 73 -12.23 -3.73 6.66
C LYS A 73 -10.92 -3.35 5.96
N TRP A 74 -10.97 -2.42 5.00
CA TRP A 74 -9.78 -1.90 4.36
C TRP A 74 -8.86 -1.17 5.35
N VAL A 75 -9.40 -0.27 6.19
CA VAL A 75 -8.60 0.45 7.21
C VAL A 75 -7.95 -0.51 8.20
N GLY A 76 -8.67 -1.55 8.64
CA GLY A 76 -8.13 -2.58 9.52
C GLY A 76 -7.10 -3.49 8.85
N GLY A 77 -7.18 -3.64 7.53
CA GLY A 77 -6.25 -4.44 6.74
C GLY A 77 -4.98 -3.69 6.32
N ILE A 78 -4.81 -2.43 6.74
CA ILE A 78 -3.58 -1.68 6.46
C ILE A 78 -2.43 -2.31 7.26
N ASP A 79 -1.61 -3.07 6.54
CA ASP A 79 -0.44 -3.73 7.10
C ASP A 79 0.62 -2.71 7.54
N GLY A 80 1.19 -2.93 8.72
CA GLY A 80 2.28 -2.12 9.27
C GLY A 80 1.88 -0.80 9.96
N GLY A 81 0.62 -0.38 9.96
CA GLY A 81 0.19 0.82 10.69
C GLY A 81 1.06 2.06 10.44
N LEU A 82 1.60 2.67 11.50
CA LEU A 82 2.52 3.82 11.40
C LEU A 82 3.81 3.48 10.63
N ASP A 83 4.34 2.27 10.83
CA ASP A 83 5.57 1.83 10.17
C ASP A 83 5.34 1.52 8.69
N GLY A 84 4.14 1.06 8.32
CA GLY A 84 3.70 0.93 6.92
C GLY A 84 3.58 2.29 6.23
N LEU A 85 3.02 3.29 6.90
CA LEU A 85 2.96 4.68 6.43
C LEU A 85 4.36 5.30 6.29
N ARG A 86 5.25 5.05 7.26
CA ARG A 86 6.66 5.48 7.19
C ARG A 86 7.40 4.80 6.05
N ALA A 87 7.21 3.49 5.85
CA ALA A 87 7.80 2.77 4.73
C ALA A 87 7.30 3.29 3.38
N ARG A 88 6.01 3.62 3.26
CA ARG A 88 5.43 4.25 2.06
C ARG A 88 6.04 5.63 1.78
N LEU A 89 6.22 6.45 2.82
CA LEU A 89 6.89 7.75 2.72
C LEU A 89 8.36 7.60 2.31
N VAL A 90 9.10 6.67 2.93
CA VAL A 90 10.49 6.37 2.57
C VAL A 90 10.59 5.90 1.13
N ALA A 91 9.71 5.01 0.68
CA ALA A 91 9.67 4.55 -0.71
C ALA A 91 9.36 5.67 -1.70
N MET A 92 8.43 6.58 -1.37
CA MET A 92 8.16 7.77 -2.20
C MET A 92 9.38 8.69 -2.27
N LEU A 93 10.04 8.95 -1.14
CA LEU A 93 11.26 9.76 -1.07
C LEU A 93 12.41 9.13 -1.87
N GLN A 94 12.58 7.80 -1.79
CA GLN A 94 13.58 7.06 -2.55
C GLN A 94 13.28 7.06 -4.07
N GLY A 95 12.00 6.97 -4.46
CA GLY A 95 11.58 7.02 -5.86
C GLY A 95 11.89 8.35 -6.55
N VAL A 96 11.80 9.47 -5.83
CA VAL A 96 12.16 10.80 -6.36
C VAL A 96 13.66 10.90 -6.64
N GLY A 97 14.51 10.30 -5.78
CA GLY A 97 15.97 10.27 -5.99
C GLY A 97 16.39 9.43 -7.20
N LEU A 98 15.74 8.28 -7.40
CA LEU A 98 16.00 7.40 -8.55
C LEU A 98 15.55 8.03 -9.88
N GLY A 99 14.47 8.81 -9.88
CA GLY A 99 14.00 9.53 -11.05
C GLY A 99 15.02 10.55 -11.58
N LEU A 100 15.66 11.31 -10.68
CA LEU A 100 16.65 12.31 -11.07
C LEU A 100 17.90 11.68 -11.69
N THR A 101 18.44 10.63 -11.07
CA THR A 101 19.62 9.92 -11.59
C THR A 101 19.36 9.27 -12.95
N ASN A 102 18.19 8.63 -13.12
CA ASN A 102 17.80 8.07 -14.42
C ASN A 102 17.66 9.15 -15.49
N THR A 103 17.12 10.34 -15.17
CA THR A 103 17.04 11.44 -16.14
C THR A 103 18.43 11.94 -16.55
N LEU A 104 19.36 12.15 -15.61
CA LEU A 104 20.73 12.55 -15.94
C LEU A 104 21.50 11.46 -16.72
N GLU A 105 21.32 10.19 -16.36
CA GLU A 105 21.95 9.06 -17.04
C GLU A 105 21.39 8.92 -18.48
N SER A 106 20.08 9.07 -18.66
CA SER A 106 19.45 9.00 -19.99
C SER A 106 19.88 10.14 -20.90
N GLY A 107 19.98 11.37 -20.38
CA GLY A 107 20.52 12.52 -21.11
C GLY A 107 21.97 12.29 -21.53
N SER A 108 22.79 11.78 -20.62
CA SER A 108 24.22 11.48 -20.89
C SER A 108 24.38 10.39 -21.95
N LYS A 109 23.59 9.31 -21.89
CA LYS A 109 23.60 8.24 -22.91
C LYS A 109 23.13 8.73 -24.27
N SER A 110 22.10 9.57 -24.32
CA SER A 110 21.59 10.14 -25.58
C SER A 110 22.61 11.06 -26.27
N LEU A 111 23.33 11.88 -25.49
CA LEU A 111 24.41 12.73 -26.00
C LEU A 111 25.59 11.89 -26.49
N TRP A 112 25.98 10.87 -25.73
CA TRP A 112 27.05 9.96 -26.13
C TRP A 112 26.73 9.21 -27.43
N LEU A 113 25.51 8.66 -27.55
CA LEU A 113 25.06 8.00 -28.78
C LEU A 113 25.01 8.96 -29.98
N SER A 114 24.62 10.22 -29.77
CA SER A 114 24.57 11.23 -30.83
C SER A 114 25.98 11.64 -31.30
N LEU A 115 26.94 11.76 -30.37
CA LEU A 115 28.34 12.06 -30.68
C LEU A 115 29.02 10.90 -31.39
N GLU A 116 28.80 9.66 -30.94
CA GLU A 116 29.36 8.48 -31.59
C GLU A 116 28.75 8.27 -32.99
N GLY A 117 27.45 8.52 -33.16
CA GLY A 117 26.80 8.50 -34.47
C GLY A 117 27.40 9.52 -35.45
N ARG A 118 27.68 10.75 -34.98
CA ARG A 118 28.32 11.79 -35.80
C ARG A 118 29.78 11.45 -36.15
N LYS A 119 30.50 10.83 -35.21
CA LYS A 119 31.86 10.36 -35.43
C LYS A 119 31.91 9.26 -36.50
N LEU A 120 31.01 8.27 -36.43
CA LEU A 120 30.90 7.21 -37.43
C LEU A 120 30.59 7.76 -38.83
N GLN A 121 29.68 8.73 -38.95
CA GLN A 121 29.37 9.37 -40.23
C GLN A 121 30.59 10.08 -40.84
N LEU A 122 31.37 10.80 -40.04
CA LEU A 122 32.59 11.48 -40.50
C LEU A 122 33.69 10.48 -40.90
N GLU A 123 33.82 9.36 -40.20
CA GLU A 123 34.75 8.28 -40.55
C GLU A 123 34.34 7.57 -41.85
N GLU A 124 33.05 7.44 -42.12
CA GLU A 124 32.51 6.90 -43.38
C GLU A 124 32.69 7.87 -44.55
N GLU A 125 32.44 9.17 -44.35
CA GLU A 125 32.68 10.23 -45.34
C GLU A 125 34.16 10.33 -45.71
N GLN A 126 35.08 10.34 -44.73
CA GLN A 126 36.53 10.35 -45.00
C GLN A 126 37.03 9.11 -45.76
N LYS A 127 36.46 7.92 -45.47
CA LYS A 127 36.78 6.70 -46.23
C LYS A 127 36.19 6.70 -47.64
N GLY A 128 35.09 7.44 -47.86
CA GLY A 128 34.49 7.67 -49.17
C GLY A 128 35.30 8.62 -50.05
N GLU A 129 35.80 9.71 -49.47
CA GLU A 129 36.64 10.71 -50.16
C GLU A 129 38.01 10.13 -50.56
N GLN A 130 38.65 9.34 -49.69
CA GLN A 130 39.92 8.66 -50.00
C GLN A 130 39.84 7.63 -51.15
N LYS A 131 38.63 7.15 -51.50
CA LYS A 131 38.41 6.22 -52.62
C LYS A 131 38.14 6.91 -53.96
N GLN A 132 37.87 8.22 -53.97
CA GLN A 132 37.62 8.99 -55.20
C GLN A 132 38.88 9.68 -55.74
N GLU A 133 39.95 9.76 -54.96
CA GLU A 133 41.24 10.37 -55.34
C GLU A 133 42.32 9.38 -55.82
N SER A 134 42.01 8.09 -56.04
CA SER A 134 42.94 7.07 -56.59
C SER A 134 42.52 6.54 -57.96
#